data_AF-A0A914JY56-F1
#
_entry.id   AF-A0A914JY56-F1
#
_cell.length_a   1.000
_cell.length_b   1.000
_cell.length_c   1.000
_cell.angle_alpha   90.00
_cell.angle_beta   90.00
_cell.angle_gamma   90.00
#
_symmetry.space_group_name_H-M   'P 1'
#
loop_
_entity.id
_entity.type
_entity.pdbx_description
1 polymer ?
#
loop_
_entity_poly.entity_id
_entity_poly.type
_entity_poly.pdbx_seq_one_letter_code
_entity_poly.pdbx_strand_id
1 'polypeptide(L)'
;MKDNDLLITELYKDPNSEAITAVSIYLTPKNNNCGNWIEIAYGTITGTVRVIVQHPETPGHGLQLFQTFSVHTSPITRVALTATHLISVCSEYNHVRTWSVTRFRGMISTQPGCTSLSSFKILTLDSIDDSVNCEGCDPGPFGDQETEQLFIQRVVPDANMLFVRLASNGDRICTIKSVNGTPITAFFAHESEISNRLGAVRPKRYLFVGTND
;
A
#
# COMPACT_ATOMS: atom_id res chain seq x y z
N MET A 1 -15.60 -0.87 33.28
CA MET A 1 -14.61 -1.48 32.39
C MET A 1 -13.42 -1.86 33.23
N LYS A 2 -12.95 -3.10 33.10
CA LYS A 2 -11.66 -3.51 33.66
C LYS A 2 -10.58 -3.18 32.62
N ASP A 3 -9.33 -3.06 33.04
CA ASP A 3 -8.19 -2.65 32.19
C ASP A 3 -7.87 -3.57 31.00
N ASN A 4 -8.70 -4.59 30.71
CA ASN A 4 -8.50 -5.58 29.64
C ASN A 4 -9.74 -5.80 28.75
N ASP A 5 -10.75 -4.92 28.83
CA ASP A 5 -11.92 -5.04 27.96
C ASP A 5 -11.58 -4.54 26.54
N LEU A 6 -11.66 -5.42 25.53
CA LEU A 6 -11.51 -5.04 24.13
C LEU A 6 -12.69 -4.14 23.71
N LEU A 7 -12.41 -2.88 23.41
CA LEU A 7 -13.39 -1.96 22.86
C LEU A 7 -13.50 -2.16 21.35
N ILE A 8 -14.64 -2.66 20.89
CA ILE A 8 -14.95 -2.78 19.47
C ILE A 8 -15.95 -1.67 19.12
N THR A 9 -15.57 -0.81 18.18
CA THR A 9 -16.42 0.27 17.67
C THR A 9 -16.46 0.19 16.15
N GLU A 10 -17.65 0.19 15.58
CA GLU A 10 -17.83 0.33 14.13
C GLU A 10 -17.53 1.79 13.75
N LEU A 11 -16.48 2.00 12.95
CA LEU A 11 -16.07 3.34 12.53
C LEU A 11 -16.76 3.80 11.23
N TYR A 12 -17.04 2.86 10.33
CA TYR A 12 -17.62 3.13 9.02
C TYR A 12 -18.19 1.85 8.40
N LYS A 13 -19.30 1.97 7.67
CA LYS A 13 -19.88 0.90 6.87
C LYS A 13 -19.85 1.26 5.39
N ASP A 14 -19.40 0.33 4.55
CA ASP A 14 -19.42 0.51 3.11
C ASP A 14 -20.85 0.86 2.61
N PRO A 15 -21.03 1.92 1.79
CA PRO A 15 -22.35 2.37 1.36
C PRO A 15 -23.09 1.32 0.52
N ASN A 16 -22.36 0.44 -0.14
CA ASN A 16 -22.91 -0.65 -0.94
C ASN A 16 -22.93 -1.98 -0.18
N SER A 17 -22.54 -1.97 1.10
CA SER A 17 -22.35 -3.17 1.93
C SER A 17 -21.39 -4.20 1.31
N GLU A 18 -20.41 -3.72 0.54
CA GLU A 18 -19.35 -4.57 -0.01
C GLU A 18 -18.35 -4.97 1.09
N ALA A 19 -17.84 -6.20 1.02
CA ALA A 19 -16.79 -6.65 1.92
C ALA A 19 -15.50 -5.84 1.67
N ILE A 20 -14.94 -5.28 2.73
CA ILE A 20 -13.65 -4.60 2.72
C ILE A 20 -12.55 -5.64 2.74
N THR A 21 -11.66 -5.62 1.75
CA THR A 21 -10.61 -6.64 1.54
C THR A 21 -9.20 -6.11 1.75
N ALA A 22 -9.01 -4.79 1.75
CA ALA A 22 -7.74 -4.14 2.02
C ALA A 22 -7.95 -2.76 2.62
N VAL A 23 -7.06 -2.31 3.51
CA VAL A 23 -7.15 -1.00 4.20
C VAL A 23 -5.76 -0.38 4.32
N SER A 24 -5.68 0.93 4.10
CA SER A 24 -4.51 1.77 4.38
C SER A 24 -4.97 3.02 5.12
N ILE A 25 -4.33 3.33 6.24
CA ILE A 25 -4.64 4.50 7.07
C ILE A 25 -3.47 5.47 6.95
N TYR A 26 -3.74 6.71 6.54
CA TYR A 26 -2.77 7.80 6.57
C TYR A 26 -3.08 8.71 7.76
N LEU A 27 -2.09 8.90 8.63
CA LEU A 27 -2.20 9.73 9.83
C LEU A 27 -1.32 10.96 9.66
N THR A 28 -1.93 12.14 9.64
CA THR A 28 -1.15 13.38 9.53
C THR A 28 -0.35 13.62 10.83
N PRO A 29 0.97 13.86 10.76
CA PRO A 29 1.79 14.16 11.93
C PRO A 29 1.29 15.39 12.69
N LYS A 30 1.34 15.33 14.03
CA LYS A 30 0.93 16.43 14.92
C LYS A 30 1.93 17.57 14.88
N ASN A 31 1.84 18.43 13.86
CA ASN A 31 2.68 19.61 13.74
C ASN A 31 1.78 20.84 13.95
N ASN A 32 1.88 21.45 15.13
CA ASN A 32 1.25 22.69 15.63
C ASN A 32 0.00 23.21 14.87
N ASN A 33 -1.16 23.10 15.53
CA ASN A 33 -2.46 23.76 15.28
C ASN A 33 -3.47 23.05 14.36
N CYS A 34 -3.17 21.86 13.85
CA CYS A 34 -4.13 21.06 13.07
C CYS A 34 -4.52 19.79 13.86
N GLY A 35 -5.82 19.53 14.05
CA GLY A 35 -6.31 18.37 14.80
C GLY A 35 -5.88 17.02 14.20
N ASN A 36 -6.17 15.91 14.89
CA ASN A 36 -5.86 14.57 14.37
C ASN A 36 -6.72 14.29 13.13
N TRP A 37 -6.09 14.17 11.96
CA TRP A 37 -6.77 13.79 10.73
C TRP A 37 -6.61 12.29 10.51
N ILE A 38 -7.72 11.66 10.14
CA ILE A 38 -7.74 10.26 9.79
C ILE A 38 -8.21 10.19 8.34
N GLU A 39 -7.30 9.78 7.46
CA GLU A 39 -7.60 9.48 6.07
C GLU A 39 -7.46 7.97 5.90
N ILE A 40 -8.49 7.30 5.38
CA ILE A 40 -8.48 5.86 5.18
C ILE A 40 -8.82 5.58 3.73
N ALA A 41 -7.93 4.89 3.04
CA ALA A 41 -8.24 4.27 1.77
C ALA A 41 -8.52 2.79 2.00
N TYR A 42 -9.59 2.26 1.42
CA TYR A 42 -9.90 0.85 1.49
C TYR A 42 -10.36 0.31 0.14
N GLY A 43 -10.10 -0.97 -0.06
CA GLY A 43 -10.50 -1.72 -1.24
C GLY A 43 -11.60 -2.72 -0.89
N THR A 44 -12.39 -3.09 -1.89
CA THR A 44 -13.51 -4.00 -1.73
C THR A 44 -13.38 -5.24 -2.60
N ILE A 45 -14.19 -6.25 -2.27
CA ILE A 45 -14.30 -7.51 -2.99
C ILE A 45 -14.69 -7.34 -4.47
N THR A 46 -15.35 -6.25 -4.85
CA THR A 46 -15.78 -6.01 -6.24
C THR A 46 -14.76 -5.21 -7.06
N GLY A 47 -13.63 -4.83 -6.48
CA GLY A 47 -12.62 -4.01 -7.17
C GLY A 47 -12.81 -2.49 -7.03
N THR A 48 -13.72 -2.06 -6.14
CA THR A 48 -13.88 -0.63 -5.83
C THR A 48 -12.90 -0.20 -4.75
N VAL A 49 -12.23 0.94 -4.95
CA VAL A 49 -11.40 1.63 -3.96
C VAL A 49 -12.13 2.86 -3.48
N ARG A 50 -12.19 3.08 -2.18
CA ARG A 50 -12.85 4.24 -1.57
C ARG A 50 -11.89 4.93 -0.62
N VAL A 51 -12.02 6.24 -0.53
CA VAL A 51 -11.33 7.06 0.46
C VAL A 51 -12.38 7.66 1.38
N ILE A 52 -12.21 7.47 2.67
CA ILE A 52 -13.00 8.11 3.72
C ILE A 52 -12.09 8.99 4.56
N VAL A 53 -12.63 10.10 5.04
CA VAL A 53 -11.88 11.10 5.79
C VAL A 53 -12.65 11.54 7.03
N GLN A 54 -11.90 11.93 8.06
CA GLN A 54 -12.44 12.64 9.21
C GLN A 54 -11.72 14.00 9.35
N HIS A 55 -12.48 15.08 9.15
CA HIS A 55 -11.98 16.44 9.31
C HIS A 55 -12.03 16.88 10.78
N PRO A 56 -11.05 17.67 11.25
CA PRO A 56 -10.97 18.12 12.63
C PRO A 56 -12.03 19.19 12.94
N GLU A 57 -12.56 19.85 11.91
CA GLU A 57 -13.56 20.92 11.99
C GLU A 57 -14.99 20.37 12.18
N THR A 58 -15.17 19.06 12.02
CA THR A 58 -16.43 18.35 12.29
C THR A 58 -16.28 17.30 13.40
N PRO A 59 -15.73 17.67 14.59
CA PRO A 59 -15.56 16.72 15.68
C PRO A 59 -16.94 16.25 16.16
N GLY A 60 -17.21 14.95 15.98
CA GLY A 60 -18.52 14.34 16.26
C GLY A 60 -19.25 13.81 15.02
N HIS A 61 -18.87 14.26 13.82
CA HIS A 61 -19.24 13.56 12.59
C HIS A 61 -18.27 12.37 12.41
N GLY A 62 -18.83 11.19 12.14
CA GLY A 62 -18.04 10.00 11.81
C GLY A 62 -17.26 10.16 10.51
N LEU A 63 -16.51 9.12 10.14
CA LEU A 63 -15.81 9.07 8.85
C LEU A 63 -16.82 9.27 7.70
N GLN A 64 -16.46 10.10 6.72
CA GLN A 64 -17.30 10.39 5.56
C GLN A 64 -16.66 9.88 4.29
N LEU A 65 -17.48 9.36 3.36
CA LEU A 65 -17.03 9.02 2.02
C LEU A 65 -16.56 10.28 1.30
N PHE A 66 -15.28 10.30 0.97
CA PHE A 66 -14.65 11.39 0.25
C PHE A 66 -14.63 11.11 -1.25
N GLN A 67 -14.21 9.91 -1.66
CA GLN A 67 -14.09 9.56 -3.08
C GLN A 67 -14.29 8.05 -3.30
N THR A 68 -14.83 7.69 -4.46
CA THR A 68 -14.95 6.31 -4.96
C THR A 68 -14.25 6.17 -6.30
N PHE A 69 -13.50 5.08 -6.47
CA PHE A 69 -12.79 4.68 -7.68
C PHE A 69 -13.19 3.25 -8.05
N SER A 70 -13.96 3.10 -9.12
CA SER A 70 -14.41 1.79 -9.64
C SER A 70 -13.63 1.43 -10.89
N VAL A 71 -12.36 1.05 -10.73
CA VAL A 71 -11.43 0.83 -11.86
C VAL A 71 -10.94 -0.61 -12.01
N HIS A 72 -11.08 -1.44 -10.98
CA HIS A 72 -10.76 -2.86 -11.03
C HIS A 72 -12.04 -3.67 -11.17
N THR A 73 -11.95 -4.81 -11.84
CA THR A 73 -13.04 -5.78 -12.02
C THR A 73 -12.92 -6.97 -11.07
N SER A 74 -11.88 -6.98 -10.25
CA SER A 74 -11.47 -8.08 -9.38
C SER A 74 -11.18 -7.57 -7.97
N PRO A 75 -11.30 -8.41 -6.92
CA PRO A 75 -11.07 -8.01 -5.53
C PRO A 75 -9.78 -7.24 -5.30
N ILE A 76 -9.85 -6.17 -4.50
CA ILE A 76 -8.66 -5.42 -4.10
C ILE A 76 -7.90 -6.21 -3.03
N THR A 77 -6.64 -6.51 -3.29
CA THR A 77 -5.77 -7.27 -2.36
C THR A 77 -4.89 -6.35 -1.53
N ARG A 78 -4.52 -5.18 -2.06
CA ARG A 78 -3.72 -4.18 -1.34
C ARG A 78 -4.13 -2.76 -1.72
N VAL A 79 -4.02 -1.87 -0.74
CA VAL A 79 -4.16 -0.42 -0.92
C VAL A 79 -3.03 0.24 -0.15
N ALA A 80 -2.45 1.30 -0.72
CA ALA A 80 -1.50 2.15 -0.03
C ALA A 80 -1.86 3.62 -0.27
N LEU A 81 -2.11 4.35 0.81
CA LEU A 81 -2.35 5.79 0.81
C LEU A 81 -1.13 6.50 1.39
N THR A 82 -0.46 7.30 0.56
CA THR A 82 0.73 8.07 0.91
C THR A 82 0.48 9.56 0.79
N ALA A 83 1.48 10.37 1.16
CA ALA A 83 1.52 11.82 1.04
C ALA A 83 1.34 12.31 -0.40
N THR A 84 1.63 11.48 -1.41
CA THR A 84 1.63 11.86 -2.83
C THR A 84 0.82 10.94 -3.73
N HIS A 85 0.49 9.72 -3.30
CA HIS A 85 -0.18 8.74 -4.14
C HIS A 85 -1.22 7.90 -3.39
N LEU A 86 -2.25 7.49 -4.13
CA LEU A 86 -3.12 6.37 -3.78
C LEU A 86 -2.78 5.25 -4.73
N ILE A 87 -2.45 4.08 -4.19
CA ILE A 87 -2.10 2.88 -4.96
C ILE A 87 -3.10 1.79 -4.58
N SER A 88 -3.57 1.06 -5.58
CA SER A 88 -4.43 -0.11 -5.39
C SER A 88 -3.94 -1.25 -6.25
N VAL A 89 -4.04 -2.47 -5.70
CA VAL A 89 -3.68 -3.72 -6.37
C VAL A 89 -4.88 -4.64 -6.30
N CYS A 90 -5.32 -5.19 -7.43
CA CYS A 90 -6.34 -6.22 -7.44
C CYS A 90 -5.76 -7.63 -7.66
N SER A 91 -6.55 -8.64 -7.31
CA SER A 91 -6.15 -10.06 -7.39
C SER A 91 -5.93 -10.55 -8.82
N GLU A 92 -6.42 -9.83 -9.82
CA GLU A 92 -6.24 -10.19 -11.22
C GLU A 92 -4.85 -9.75 -11.71
N TYR A 93 -3.93 -10.71 -11.76
CA TYR A 93 -2.55 -10.52 -12.23
C TYR A 93 -1.77 -9.41 -11.49
N ASN A 94 -2.11 -9.15 -10.22
CA ASN A 94 -1.61 -8.00 -9.47
C ASN A 94 -1.70 -6.70 -10.27
N HIS A 95 -2.85 -6.43 -10.88
CA HIS A 95 -3.06 -5.19 -11.62
C HIS A 95 -3.08 -4.01 -10.66
N VAL A 96 -2.18 -3.06 -10.92
CA VAL A 96 -1.96 -1.86 -10.13
C VAL A 96 -2.61 -0.66 -10.82
N ARG A 97 -3.29 0.16 -10.02
CA ARG A 97 -3.75 1.50 -10.40
C ARG A 97 -3.24 2.49 -9.38
N THR A 98 -2.66 3.58 -9.88
CA THR A 98 -2.11 4.66 -9.05
C THR A 98 -2.76 5.98 -9.43
N TRP A 99 -3.08 6.81 -8.43
CA TRP A 99 -3.53 8.19 -8.59
C TRP A 99 -2.61 9.12 -7.82
N SER A 100 -2.37 10.31 -8.36
CA SER A 100 -1.71 11.38 -7.61
C SER A 100 -2.66 11.93 -6.54
N VAL A 101 -2.13 12.15 -5.35
CA VAL A 101 -2.85 12.75 -4.23
C VAL A 101 -2.29 14.14 -3.99
N THR A 102 -3.16 15.13 -4.11
CA THR A 102 -2.85 16.52 -3.78
C THR A 102 -3.38 16.82 -2.38
N ARG A 103 -2.54 17.48 -1.57
CA ARG A 103 -2.90 17.89 -0.22
C ARG A 103 -2.93 19.40 -0.10
N PHE A 104 -4.06 19.94 0.34
CA PHE A 104 -4.18 21.35 0.67
C PHE A 104 -4.19 21.50 2.18
N ARG A 105 -3.23 22.27 2.71
CA ARG A 105 -3.01 22.42 4.15
C ARG A 105 -2.84 21.06 4.86
N GLY A 106 -2.27 20.06 4.17
CA GLY A 106 -2.01 18.71 4.70
C GLY A 106 -3.21 17.75 4.68
N MET A 107 -4.35 18.18 4.15
CA MET A 107 -5.56 17.37 3.95
C MET A 107 -5.68 16.96 2.48
N ILE A 108 -6.09 15.72 2.20
CA ILE A 108 -6.43 15.31 0.84
C ILE A 108 -7.46 16.28 0.25
N SER A 109 -7.07 16.96 -0.82
CA SER A 109 -7.85 18.03 -1.43
C SER A 109 -7.98 17.73 -2.91
N THR A 110 -9.17 17.38 -3.37
CA THR A 110 -9.37 17.03 -4.76
C THR A 110 -9.42 18.25 -5.67
N GLN A 111 -8.32 18.51 -6.35
CA GLN A 111 -8.30 18.45 -7.82
C GLN A 111 -7.04 17.65 -8.21
N PRO A 112 -7.03 16.72 -9.21
CA PRO A 112 -7.97 16.54 -10.32
C PRO A 112 -8.37 15.06 -10.66
N GLY A 113 -9.37 14.88 -11.54
CA GLY A 113 -9.59 13.71 -12.43
C GLY A 113 -9.70 12.29 -11.85
N CYS A 114 -10.84 11.62 -12.04
CA CYS A 114 -11.03 10.19 -11.72
C CYS A 114 -10.09 9.23 -12.51
N THR A 115 -9.28 9.75 -13.44
CA THR A 115 -8.37 8.97 -14.27
C THR A 115 -7.11 8.60 -13.50
N SER A 116 -6.77 7.31 -13.48
CA SER A 116 -5.51 6.83 -12.89
C SER A 116 -4.30 7.44 -13.59
N LEU A 117 -3.30 7.85 -12.81
CA LEU A 117 -1.98 8.26 -13.30
C LEU A 117 -1.31 7.13 -14.09
N SER A 118 -1.38 5.90 -13.58
CA SER A 118 -0.76 4.74 -14.21
C SER A 118 -1.60 3.48 -14.02
N SER A 119 -1.35 2.51 -14.90
CA SER A 119 -2.04 1.22 -14.94
C SER A 119 -1.10 0.15 -15.50
N PHE A 120 -0.64 -0.76 -14.65
CA PHE A 120 0.33 -1.80 -15.02
C PHE A 120 0.16 -3.05 -14.17
N LYS A 121 0.82 -4.15 -14.53
CA LYS A 121 0.73 -5.43 -13.81
C LYS A 121 2.07 -5.78 -13.17
N ILE A 122 2.06 -6.26 -11.93
CA ILE A 122 3.21 -6.89 -11.28
C ILE A 122 3.08 -8.40 -11.43
N LEU A 123 3.40 -8.89 -12.62
CA LEU A 123 3.25 -10.30 -12.96
C LEU A 123 4.18 -11.17 -12.13
N THR A 124 3.60 -12.12 -11.41
CA THR A 124 4.29 -13.22 -10.75
C THR A 124 3.73 -14.51 -11.36
N LEU A 125 4.60 -15.33 -11.95
CA LEU A 125 4.23 -16.67 -12.36
C LEU A 125 4.46 -17.56 -11.15
N ASP A 126 3.39 -18.11 -10.60
CA ASP A 126 3.47 -19.09 -9.53
C ASP A 126 3.66 -20.49 -10.12
N SER A 127 4.42 -21.34 -9.44
CA SER A 127 4.44 -22.78 -9.69
C SER A 127 3.02 -23.32 -9.45
N ILE A 128 2.57 -24.21 -10.34
CA ILE A 128 1.20 -24.76 -10.35
C ILE A 128 0.84 -25.45 -9.01
N ASP A 129 1.84 -25.81 -8.19
CA ASP A 129 1.69 -26.52 -6.92
C ASP A 129 1.68 -25.64 -5.65
N ASP A 130 2.04 -24.35 -5.71
CA ASP A 130 2.28 -23.50 -4.51
C ASP A 130 1.10 -22.57 -4.14
N SER A 131 -0.12 -22.94 -4.52
CA SER A 131 -1.36 -22.17 -4.29
C SER A 131 -1.76 -21.96 -2.81
N VAL A 132 -0.91 -22.33 -1.86
CA VAL A 132 -1.15 -22.17 -0.43
C VAL A 132 0.03 -21.43 0.21
N ASN A 133 -0.10 -20.10 0.31
CA ASN A 133 0.75 -19.24 1.13
C ASN A 133 2.27 -19.35 0.88
N CYS A 134 2.75 -18.74 -0.20
CA CYS A 134 4.17 -18.36 -0.31
C CYS A 134 4.44 -17.17 0.64
N GLU A 135 4.40 -17.43 1.96
CA GLU A 135 4.87 -16.52 3.00
C GLU A 135 6.33 -16.19 2.72
N GLY A 136 6.57 -15.04 2.07
CA GLY A 136 7.93 -14.63 1.69
C GLY A 136 8.13 -14.28 0.22
N CYS A 137 7.08 -14.11 -0.58
CA CYS A 137 7.19 -13.54 -1.93
C CYS A 137 6.16 -12.43 -2.20
N ASP A 138 5.68 -11.74 -1.16
CA ASP A 138 4.76 -10.62 -1.31
C ASP A 138 5.42 -9.53 -2.18
N PRO A 139 4.86 -9.17 -3.35
CA PRO A 139 5.50 -8.18 -4.20
C PRO A 139 5.39 -6.72 -3.70
N GLY A 140 4.64 -6.44 -2.63
CA GLY A 140 4.38 -5.09 -2.11
C GLY A 140 3.03 -4.52 -2.53
N PRO A 141 2.80 -3.20 -2.39
CA PRO A 141 3.83 -2.16 -2.34
C PRO A 141 4.51 -2.01 -0.96
N PHE A 142 5.77 -1.59 -0.99
CA PHE A 142 6.63 -1.32 0.16
C PHE A 142 7.11 0.13 0.15
N GLY A 143 6.97 0.81 1.27
CA GLY A 143 7.45 2.16 1.53
C GLY A 143 6.68 2.77 2.70
N ASP A 144 7.24 3.81 3.30
CA ASP A 144 6.50 4.59 4.29
C ASP A 144 5.52 5.54 3.58
N GLN A 145 4.68 6.19 4.38
CA GLN A 145 3.64 7.09 3.87
C GLN A 145 4.19 8.39 3.25
N GLU A 146 5.46 8.72 3.47
CA GLU A 146 6.10 9.97 3.03
C GLU A 146 7.08 9.76 1.86
N THR A 147 7.32 8.51 1.46
CA THR A 147 8.34 8.15 0.48
C THR A 147 7.78 7.30 -0.67
N GLU A 148 8.59 7.12 -1.72
CA GLU A 148 8.19 6.35 -2.92
C GLU A 148 7.91 4.89 -2.58
N GLN A 149 6.73 4.42 -2.96
CA GLN A 149 6.32 3.03 -2.80
C GLN A 149 6.95 2.16 -3.89
N LEU A 150 7.37 0.95 -3.55
CA LEU A 150 8.10 0.04 -4.43
C LEU A 150 7.45 -1.34 -4.48
N PHE A 151 7.48 -1.96 -5.64
CA PHE A 151 7.20 -3.38 -5.81
C PHE A 151 8.50 -4.16 -5.98
N ILE A 152 8.55 -5.36 -5.41
CA ILE A 152 9.61 -6.34 -5.64
C ILE A 152 9.02 -7.49 -6.44
N GLN A 153 9.49 -7.67 -7.66
CA GLN A 153 8.91 -8.62 -8.60
C GLN A 153 9.88 -9.77 -8.87
N ARG A 154 9.46 -10.99 -8.51
CA ARG A 154 10.03 -12.24 -9.03
C ARG A 154 9.10 -12.74 -10.15
N VAL A 155 9.60 -12.77 -11.39
CA VAL A 155 8.76 -13.05 -12.55
C VAL A 155 8.39 -14.53 -12.67
N VAL A 156 9.34 -15.43 -12.40
CA VAL A 156 9.17 -16.88 -12.43
C VAL A 156 9.77 -17.50 -11.16
N PRO A 157 9.31 -18.68 -10.71
CA PRO A 157 9.76 -19.29 -9.46
C PRO A 157 11.28 -19.52 -9.42
N ASP A 158 11.87 -19.99 -10.51
CA ASP A 158 13.31 -20.29 -10.61
C ASP A 158 14.19 -19.07 -10.94
N ALA A 159 13.65 -17.85 -10.86
CA ALA A 159 14.41 -16.65 -11.16
C ALA A 159 15.52 -16.43 -10.13
N ASN A 160 16.74 -16.22 -10.62
CA ASN A 160 17.87 -15.76 -9.80
C ASN A 160 17.95 -14.23 -9.72
N MET A 161 16.89 -13.53 -10.12
CA MET A 161 16.83 -12.07 -10.11
C MET A 161 15.46 -11.54 -9.72
N LEU A 162 15.47 -10.37 -9.07
CA LEU A 162 14.30 -9.59 -8.69
C LEU A 162 14.32 -8.24 -9.40
N PHE A 163 13.16 -7.75 -9.81
CA PHE A 163 12.99 -6.38 -10.30
C PHE A 163 12.40 -5.51 -9.21
N VAL A 164 13.05 -4.38 -8.93
CA VAL A 164 12.50 -3.35 -8.06
C VAL A 164 11.83 -2.31 -8.95
N ARG A 165 10.55 -2.06 -8.70
CA ARG A 165 9.71 -1.21 -9.56
C ARG A 165 9.02 -0.12 -8.74
N LEU A 166 8.88 1.07 -9.30
CA LEU A 166 8.10 2.14 -8.70
C LEU A 166 6.63 1.77 -8.69
N ALA A 167 5.94 1.98 -7.58
CA ALA A 167 4.49 1.80 -7.51
C ALA A 167 3.74 2.97 -8.15
N SER A 168 4.37 4.14 -8.28
CA SER A 168 3.79 5.33 -8.90
C SER A 168 3.52 5.13 -10.40
N ASN A 169 4.43 4.48 -11.14
CA ASN A 169 4.32 4.32 -12.59
C ASN A 169 4.69 2.93 -13.15
N GLY A 170 5.23 2.03 -12.33
CA GLY A 170 5.64 0.68 -12.76
C GLY A 170 7.04 0.59 -13.35
N ASP A 171 7.81 1.69 -13.41
CA ASP A 171 9.16 1.69 -13.97
C ASP A 171 10.12 0.87 -13.12
N ARG A 172 11.02 0.13 -13.77
CA ARG A 172 12.05 -0.65 -13.09
C ARG A 172 13.23 0.24 -12.73
N ILE A 173 13.50 0.38 -11.43
CA ILE A 173 14.60 1.21 -10.92
C ILE A 173 15.91 0.45 -10.80
N CYS A 174 15.85 -0.84 -10.43
CA CYS A 174 17.03 -1.68 -10.37
C CYS A 174 16.68 -3.16 -10.50
N THR A 175 17.72 -3.97 -10.69
CA THR A 175 17.63 -5.44 -10.73
C THR A 175 18.60 -5.98 -9.70
N ILE A 176 18.12 -6.88 -8.85
CA ILE A 176 18.91 -7.58 -7.85
C ILE A 176 19.13 -9.00 -8.36
N LYS A 177 20.35 -9.51 -8.27
CA LYS A 177 20.71 -10.84 -8.75
C LYS A 177 21.41 -11.61 -7.64
N SER A 178 21.14 -12.90 -7.55
CA SER A 178 21.95 -13.81 -6.74
C SER A 178 23.39 -13.84 -7.28
N VAL A 179 24.37 -13.88 -6.38
CA VAL A 179 25.80 -13.79 -6.72
C VAL A 179 26.30 -15.05 -7.43
N ASN A 180 25.91 -16.22 -6.95
CA ASN A 180 26.25 -17.53 -7.51
C ASN A 180 25.24 -18.01 -8.57
N GLY A 181 24.24 -17.18 -8.90
CA GLY A 181 23.21 -17.51 -9.89
C GLY A 181 22.14 -18.48 -9.40
N THR A 182 22.12 -18.83 -8.11
CA THR A 182 21.07 -19.69 -7.53
C THR A 182 19.70 -19.00 -7.58
N PRO A 183 18.60 -19.76 -7.74
CA PRO A 183 17.25 -19.22 -7.66
C PRO A 183 17.01 -18.50 -6.33
N ILE A 184 16.33 -17.36 -6.41
CA ILE A 184 15.86 -16.63 -5.24
C ILE A 184 14.53 -17.24 -4.81
N THR A 185 14.49 -17.85 -3.63
CA THR A 185 13.33 -18.60 -3.14
C THR A 185 12.40 -17.78 -2.27
N ALA A 186 12.92 -16.76 -1.58
CA ALA A 186 12.12 -15.83 -0.80
C ALA A 186 12.74 -14.43 -0.80
N PHE A 187 11.92 -13.42 -0.57
CA PHE A 187 12.36 -12.07 -0.31
C PHE A 187 11.41 -11.35 0.67
N PHE A 188 11.98 -10.46 1.47
CA PHE A 188 11.24 -9.67 2.44
C PHE A 188 11.77 -8.24 2.47
N ALA A 189 10.89 -7.27 2.24
CA ALA A 189 11.22 -5.85 2.39
C ALA A 189 10.82 -5.38 3.79
N HIS A 190 11.78 -4.75 4.48
CA HIS A 190 11.59 -4.18 5.81
C HIS A 190 11.95 -2.71 5.81
N GLU A 191 11.13 -1.93 6.50
CA GLU A 191 11.35 -0.51 6.72
C GLU A 191 11.75 -0.28 8.17
N SER A 192 12.86 0.45 8.37
CA SER A 192 13.34 0.79 9.70
C SER A 192 13.59 2.29 9.79
N GLU A 193 13.00 2.88 10.81
CA GLU A 193 13.30 4.24 11.26
C GLU A 193 14.47 4.17 12.26
N ILE A 194 15.68 4.43 11.77
CA ILE A 194 16.84 4.54 12.66
C ILE A 194 16.95 6.00 13.13
N SER A 195 16.62 6.22 14.39
CA SER A 195 16.90 7.47 15.09
C SER A 195 18.43 7.62 15.26
N ASN A 196 19.03 8.56 14.53
CA ASN A 196 20.38 8.99 14.82
C ASN A 196 20.37 9.96 16.02
N ARG A 197 21.39 9.87 16.89
CA ARG A 197 21.57 10.72 18.10
C ARG A 197 21.56 12.24 17.86
N LEU A 198 21.49 12.69 16.60
CA LEU A 198 21.46 14.07 16.14
C LEU A 198 20.10 14.50 15.54
N GLY A 199 19.03 13.73 15.77
CA GLY A 199 17.65 14.16 15.48
C GLY A 199 17.19 14.03 14.03
N ALA A 200 18.03 13.54 13.11
CA ALA A 200 17.63 13.24 11.74
C ALA A 200 17.20 11.77 11.60
N VAL A 201 15.90 11.53 11.50
CA VAL A 201 15.31 10.23 11.11
C VAL A 201 15.53 10.09 9.61
N ARG A 202 16.31 9.08 9.18
CA ARG A 202 16.40 8.71 7.77
C ARG A 202 15.72 7.36 7.60
N PRO A 203 14.62 7.27 6.84
CA PRO A 203 14.01 5.98 6.56
C PRO A 203 15.03 5.13 5.79
N LYS A 204 15.30 3.93 6.30
CA LYS A 204 16.11 2.93 5.60
C LYS A 204 15.22 1.76 5.22
N ARG A 205 15.42 1.29 3.99
CA ARG A 205 14.76 0.09 3.47
C ARG A 205 15.78 -1.01 3.33
N TYR A 206 15.43 -2.17 3.85
CA TYR A 206 16.22 -3.38 3.78
C TYR A 206 15.45 -4.40 2.97
N LEU A 207 16.11 -4.99 1.99
CA LEU A 207 15.56 -6.12 1.25
C LEU A 207 16.40 -7.34 1.60
N PHE A 208 15.77 -8.29 2.25
CA PHE A 208 16.33 -9.60 2.56
C PHE A 208 15.96 -10.55 1.43
N VAL A 209 16.90 -11.39 1.03
CA VAL A 209 16.75 -12.33 -0.09
C VAL A 209 17.28 -13.68 0.35
N GLY A 210 16.48 -14.73 0.19
CA GLY A 210 16.85 -16.12 0.45
C GLY A 210 17.14 -16.89 -0.85
N THR A 211 18.15 -17.76 -0.80
CA THR A 211 18.58 -18.64 -1.89
C THR A 211 18.73 -20.08 -1.38
N ASN A 212 18.74 -21.07 -2.27
CA ASN A 212 18.84 -22.50 -1.93
C ASN A 212 20.29 -23.02 -1.85
N ASP A 213 21.18 -22.36 -1.11
CA ASP A 213 22.54 -22.87 -0.87
C ASP A 213 22.64 -23.84 0.33
#